data_AF-A0A6G6X4J6-F1
#
_entry.id   AF-A0A6G6X4J6-F1
#
_cell.length_a   1.000
_cell.length_b   1.000
_cell.length_c   1.000
_cell.angle_alpha   90.00
_cell.angle_beta   90.00
_cell.angle_gamma   90.00
#
_symmetry.space_group_name_H-M   'P 1'
#
loop_
_entity.id
_entity.type
_entity.pdbx_description
1 polymer ?
#
loop_
_entity_poly.entity_id
_entity_poly.type
_entity_poly.pdbx_seq_one_letter_code
_entity_poly.pdbx_strand_id
1 'polypeptide(L)'
;MNNFRQASSGAFILVSRIDGIDLPQDTCRVMIIDGAPSGSSLMEKYLLYQLQLSNLFSTKLAGRITQLLGRINRGRSDYGAFVIYGKDINVWIKREANIALLPPLIRKQIILGQSLQKDIGKSKSSDVAGLVDQVLARDEGWLNFYRDTIDGLEVSSEALDRVRKREATLATSAIAECSFMTRLWQEDIEEARKALLDVLDSTAIADARLAGWYSLWLGMTYDVQGDTETAIAHYKRARSRLSHWLNIPFRSDGDLQATRGDPKTKLQEQLLTINHHGAQSLGNLITKLRGQAKILRDQGASSNQHEEALRMFGELMGFSASRPDNEVGAGPDVMWLDEHTKYMIPFEMKTKKDAPANYKKEDVGQVHNHQQWLKDEYPEHKCEGVLIVGPPGTCSKDASPSDDIFLVETAVIVHRMEEFVAKIEDTRGRTVIERWTALNAFGGLPEWQLDGWFKVLAQAPLKALRT
;
A
#
# COMPACT_ATOMS: atom_id res chain seq x y z
N MET A 1 25.17 41.69 0.65
CA MET A 1 24.09 41.65 -0.36
C MET A 1 23.82 43.03 -0.96
N ASN A 2 23.50 44.07 -0.18
CA ASN A 2 23.25 45.42 -0.73
C ASN A 2 24.45 45.97 -1.52
N ASN A 3 25.68 45.79 -1.03
CA ASN A 3 26.88 46.18 -1.76
C ASN A 3 27.01 45.46 -3.11
N PHE A 4 26.57 44.20 -3.22
CA PHE A 4 26.58 43.45 -4.48
C PHE A 4 25.52 43.98 -5.45
N ARG A 5 24.31 44.30 -4.94
CA ARG A 5 23.22 44.89 -5.76
C ARG A 5 23.56 46.27 -6.31
N GLN A 6 24.42 47.02 -5.62
CA GLN A 6 24.81 48.38 -6.01
C GLN A 6 26.09 48.41 -6.85
N ALA A 7 26.88 47.34 -6.84
CA ALA A 7 28.13 47.27 -7.58
C ALA A 7 27.87 47.03 -9.08
N SER A 8 28.66 47.67 -9.93
CA SER A 8 28.64 47.44 -11.39
C SER A 8 29.28 46.10 -11.79
N SER A 9 30.13 45.54 -10.94
CA SER A 9 30.72 44.21 -11.09
C SER A 9 31.11 43.64 -9.73
N GLY A 10 31.15 42.32 -9.62
CA GLY A 10 31.54 41.63 -8.40
C GLY A 10 31.09 40.18 -8.39
N ALA A 11 31.50 39.46 -7.35
CA ALA A 11 31.05 38.10 -7.08
C ALA A 11 30.37 38.05 -5.71
N PHE A 12 29.25 37.34 -5.62
CA PHE A 12 28.55 37.09 -4.36
C PHE A 12 28.52 35.59 -4.08
N ILE A 13 29.24 35.17 -3.04
CA ILE A 13 29.40 33.76 -2.68
C ILE A 13 28.48 33.44 -1.51
N LEU A 14 27.72 32.35 -1.63
CA LEU A 14 26.77 31.87 -0.63
C LEU A 14 27.06 30.41 -0.30
N VAL A 15 26.93 30.06 0.99
CA VAL A 15 27.05 28.69 1.47
C VAL A 15 25.74 28.28 2.15
N SER A 16 25.11 27.21 1.65
CA SER A 16 23.99 26.44 2.24
C SER A 16 22.58 27.05 2.32
N ARG A 17 22.40 28.37 2.31
CA ARG A 17 21.05 28.98 2.35
C ARG A 17 20.85 30.04 1.28
N ILE A 18 19.85 29.78 0.42
CA ILE A 18 19.49 30.62 -0.74
C ILE A 18 18.04 31.14 -0.59
N ASP A 19 17.47 31.02 0.61
CA ASP A 19 16.11 31.48 0.90
C ASP A 19 16.05 32.99 1.05
N GLY A 20 15.01 33.59 0.45
CA GLY A 20 14.77 35.03 0.48
C GLY A 20 15.67 35.88 -0.40
N ILE A 21 16.57 35.26 -1.19
CA ILE A 21 17.45 35.97 -2.11
C ILE A 21 16.77 36.15 -3.46
N ASP A 22 16.87 37.37 -3.96
CA ASP A 22 16.30 37.79 -5.24
C ASP A 22 17.31 38.65 -6.00
N LEU A 23 17.70 38.19 -7.19
CA LEU A 23 18.75 38.77 -8.02
C LEU A 23 18.27 38.90 -9.48
N PRO A 24 17.26 39.74 -9.76
CA PRO A 24 16.68 39.86 -11.10
C PRO A 24 17.56 40.68 -12.04
N GLN A 25 17.37 40.48 -13.35
CA GLN A 25 17.94 41.32 -14.41
C GLN A 25 19.48 41.44 -14.30
N ASP A 26 20.00 42.66 -14.36
CA ASP A 26 21.44 42.95 -14.31
C ASP A 26 22.05 42.75 -12.93
N THR A 27 21.25 42.41 -11.91
CA THR A 27 21.77 42.08 -10.58
C THR A 27 22.66 40.83 -10.61
N CYS A 28 22.30 39.84 -11.42
CA CYS A 28 23.09 38.63 -11.57
C CYS A 28 22.82 37.96 -12.93
N ARG A 29 23.82 37.94 -13.80
CA ARG A 29 23.74 37.32 -15.13
C ARG A 29 24.36 35.93 -15.21
N VAL A 30 25.22 35.58 -14.25
CA VAL A 30 25.91 34.29 -14.21
C VAL A 30 25.83 33.70 -12.81
N MET A 31 25.38 32.45 -12.71
CA MET A 31 25.39 31.69 -11.46
C MET A 31 26.22 30.43 -11.59
N ILE A 32 27.17 30.28 -10.67
CA ILE A 32 27.96 29.06 -10.52
C ILE A 32 27.40 28.28 -9.35
N ILE A 33 27.05 27.01 -9.60
CA ILE A 33 26.53 26.08 -8.61
C ILE A 33 27.62 25.05 -8.38
N ASP A 34 28.23 25.04 -7.20
CA ASP A 34 29.23 24.05 -6.81
C ASP A 34 28.61 23.01 -5.86
N GLY A 35 28.33 21.84 -6.41
CA GLY A 35 27.77 20.69 -5.71
C GLY A 35 26.24 20.72 -5.57
N ALA A 36 25.69 19.62 -5.05
CA ALA A 36 24.26 19.49 -4.85
C ALA A 36 23.84 20.25 -3.58
N PRO A 37 22.78 21.08 -3.60
CA PRO A 37 22.26 21.75 -2.42
C PRO A 37 21.59 20.74 -1.46
N SER A 38 22.40 19.95 -0.77
CA SER A 38 22.02 18.81 0.09
C SER A 38 22.48 19.00 1.54
N GLY A 39 21.81 18.33 2.49
CA GLY A 39 22.32 18.21 3.86
C GLY A 39 22.10 19.42 4.75
N SER A 40 20.90 19.99 4.76
CA SER A 40 20.56 21.18 5.57
C SER A 40 20.63 20.96 7.09
N SER A 41 20.50 19.71 7.55
CA SER A 41 20.57 19.31 8.97
C SER A 41 21.33 18.00 9.16
N LEU A 42 21.78 17.71 10.39
CA LEU A 42 22.41 16.42 10.72
C LEU A 42 21.48 15.23 10.45
N MET A 43 20.17 15.42 10.70
CA MET A 43 19.16 14.41 10.39
C MET A 43 19.06 14.16 8.89
N GLU A 44 18.99 15.22 8.08
CA GLU A 44 18.99 15.10 6.62
C GLU A 44 20.25 14.39 6.10
N LYS A 45 21.43 14.74 6.66
CA LYS A 45 22.69 14.07 6.31
C LYS A 45 22.68 12.58 6.68
N TYR A 46 22.16 12.22 7.84
CA TYR A 46 22.03 10.82 8.25
C TYR A 46 21.11 10.04 7.31
N LEU A 47 19.91 10.57 7.03
CA LEU A 47 18.95 9.94 6.13
C LEU A 47 19.50 9.80 4.69
N LEU A 48 20.22 10.80 4.19
CA LEU A 48 20.77 10.80 2.83
C LEU A 48 22.02 9.93 2.70
N TYR A 49 23.01 10.09 3.58
CA TYR A 49 24.32 9.46 3.43
C TYR A 49 24.42 8.12 4.14
N GLN A 50 23.84 8.00 5.34
CA GLN A 50 23.90 6.75 6.11
C GLN A 50 22.80 5.77 5.70
N LEU A 51 21.57 6.25 5.55
CA LEU A 51 20.42 5.40 5.17
C LEU A 51 20.17 5.35 3.66
N GLN A 52 20.88 6.17 2.87
CA GLN A 52 20.80 6.19 1.40
C GLN A 52 19.37 6.40 0.86
N LEU A 53 18.54 7.21 1.53
CA LEU A 53 17.16 7.53 1.12
C LEU A 53 17.10 8.48 -0.10
N SER A 54 17.82 8.13 -1.16
CA SER A 54 18.07 9.02 -2.30
C SER A 54 16.82 9.44 -3.06
N ASN A 55 15.78 8.60 -3.21
CA ASN A 55 14.57 9.01 -3.92
C ASN A 55 13.75 10.03 -3.11
N LEU A 56 13.64 9.83 -1.78
CA LEU A 56 13.02 10.81 -0.87
C LEU A 56 13.68 12.20 -1.01
N PHE A 57 15.00 12.23 -1.18
CA PHE A 57 15.73 13.48 -1.37
C PHE A 57 15.79 13.97 -2.80
N SER A 58 15.57 13.14 -3.82
CA SER A 58 15.55 13.57 -5.22
C SER A 58 14.48 14.63 -5.46
N THR A 59 13.26 14.46 -4.94
CA THR A 59 12.19 15.44 -5.10
C THR A 59 12.50 16.76 -4.38
N LYS A 60 13.08 16.67 -3.18
CA LYS A 60 13.57 17.86 -2.45
C LYS A 60 14.67 18.58 -3.22
N LEU A 61 15.62 17.83 -3.80
CA LEU A 61 16.73 18.37 -4.57
C LEU A 61 16.25 19.01 -5.88
N ALA A 62 15.30 18.38 -6.58
CA ALA A 62 14.65 18.96 -7.77
C ALA A 62 13.97 20.29 -7.44
N GLY A 63 13.26 20.38 -6.30
CA GLY A 63 12.67 21.61 -5.80
C GLY A 63 13.72 22.69 -5.50
N ARG A 64 14.81 22.35 -4.81
CA ARG A 64 15.91 23.27 -4.50
C ARG A 64 16.62 23.78 -5.76
N ILE A 65 16.89 22.91 -6.74
CA ILE A 65 17.45 23.30 -8.04
C ILE A 65 16.50 24.25 -8.78
N THR A 66 15.21 23.93 -8.82
CA THR A 66 14.19 24.78 -9.47
C THR A 66 14.14 26.16 -8.83
N GLN A 67 14.11 26.22 -7.49
CA GLN A 67 14.12 27.48 -6.75
C GLN A 67 15.41 28.26 -6.98
N LEU A 68 16.55 27.58 -7.02
CA LEU A 68 17.86 28.18 -7.28
C LEU A 68 17.94 28.84 -8.66
N LEU A 69 17.55 28.11 -9.70
CA LEU A 69 17.52 28.62 -11.07
C LEU A 69 16.50 29.77 -11.24
N GLY A 70 15.39 29.71 -10.52
CA GLY A 70 14.37 30.77 -10.49
C GLY A 70 14.79 32.05 -9.75
N ARG A 71 15.95 32.10 -9.09
CA ARG A 71 16.42 33.32 -8.41
C ARG A 71 16.96 34.39 -9.36
N ILE A 72 17.43 33.97 -10.54
CA ILE A 72 17.95 34.86 -11.58
C ILE A 72 16.88 35.21 -12.60
N ASN A 73 16.19 34.20 -13.16
CA ASN A 73 15.23 34.44 -14.24
C ASN A 73 13.81 34.65 -13.70
N ARG A 74 13.34 35.91 -13.70
CA ARG A 74 11.98 36.28 -13.24
C ARG A 74 10.94 36.52 -14.33
N GLY A 75 11.31 36.52 -15.60
CA GLY A 75 10.37 36.80 -16.69
C GLY A 75 10.92 36.50 -18.07
N ARG A 76 10.07 36.69 -19.09
CA ARG A 76 10.38 36.37 -20.51
C ARG A 76 11.53 37.20 -21.11
N SER A 77 11.80 38.37 -20.54
CA SER A 77 12.88 39.27 -20.98
C SER A 77 14.18 39.07 -20.21
N ASP A 78 14.18 38.24 -19.15
CA ASP A 78 15.37 38.01 -18.34
C ASP A 78 16.16 36.81 -18.86
N TYR A 79 17.49 36.90 -18.79
CA TYR A 79 18.39 35.87 -19.28
C TYR A 79 19.67 35.83 -18.46
N GLY A 80 20.28 34.66 -18.40
CA GLY A 80 21.52 34.42 -17.70
C GLY A 80 22.07 33.04 -18.00
N ALA A 81 23.33 32.82 -17.62
CA ALA A 81 24.01 31.55 -17.76
C ALA A 81 24.17 30.86 -16.40
N PHE A 82 23.94 29.55 -16.39
CA PHE A 82 24.14 28.70 -15.21
C PHE A 82 25.28 27.73 -15.47
N VAL A 83 26.29 27.75 -14.59
CA VAL A 83 27.42 26.83 -14.64
C VAL A 83 27.28 25.86 -13.48
N ILE A 84 27.06 24.58 -13.79
CA ILE A 84 26.92 23.53 -12.79
C ILE A 84 28.24 22.77 -12.66
N TYR A 85 28.83 22.84 -11.48
CA TYR A 85 30.07 22.18 -11.11
C TYR A 85 29.85 21.28 -9.88
N GLY A 86 30.73 20.30 -9.67
CA GLY A 86 30.65 19.36 -8.54
C GLY A 86 30.14 17.97 -8.94
N LYS A 87 30.76 16.93 -8.37
CA LYS A 87 30.54 15.53 -8.76
C LYS A 87 29.13 15.03 -8.42
N ASP A 88 28.64 15.38 -7.25
CA ASP A 88 27.35 14.95 -6.70
C ASP A 88 26.16 15.48 -7.50
N ILE A 89 26.11 16.79 -7.80
CA ILE A 89 25.05 17.37 -8.63
C ILE A 89 25.12 16.85 -10.06
N ASN A 90 26.33 16.67 -10.61
CA ASN A 90 26.52 16.09 -11.95
C ASN A 90 26.00 14.65 -12.04
N VAL A 91 26.26 13.81 -11.03
CA VAL A 91 25.71 12.45 -10.96
C VAL A 91 24.18 12.49 -10.85
N TRP A 92 23.63 13.45 -10.11
CA TRP A 92 22.19 13.58 -9.93
C TRP A 92 21.48 14.02 -11.23
N ILE A 93 21.94 15.07 -11.89
CA ILE A 93 21.32 15.62 -13.12
C ILE A 93 21.50 14.70 -14.34
N LYS A 94 22.42 13.73 -14.31
CA LYS A 94 22.60 12.75 -15.40
C LYS A 94 21.57 11.61 -15.38
N ARG A 95 20.82 11.46 -14.29
CA ARG A 95 19.78 10.41 -14.20
C ARG A 95 18.49 10.92 -14.81
N GLU A 96 17.99 10.25 -15.84
CA GLU A 96 16.73 10.61 -16.50
C GLU A 96 15.55 10.71 -15.51
N ALA A 97 15.46 9.78 -14.56
CA ALA A 97 14.43 9.79 -13.52
C ALA A 97 14.50 11.02 -12.58
N ASN A 98 15.68 11.62 -12.40
CA ASN A 98 15.84 12.83 -11.62
C ASN A 98 15.49 14.08 -12.45
N ILE A 99 15.91 14.11 -13.71
CA ILE A 99 15.53 15.19 -14.64
C ILE A 99 14.01 15.23 -14.77
N ALA A 100 13.34 14.08 -14.89
CA ALA A 100 11.89 13.97 -14.96
C ALA A 100 11.13 14.70 -13.85
N LEU A 101 11.72 14.83 -12.65
CA LEU A 101 11.15 15.57 -11.51
C LEU A 101 11.15 17.10 -11.68
N LEU A 102 11.96 17.63 -12.60
CA LEU A 102 12.10 19.07 -12.82
C LEU A 102 10.98 19.61 -13.73
N PRO A 103 10.68 20.92 -13.64
CA PRO A 103 9.76 21.58 -14.56
C PRO A 103 10.18 21.45 -16.03
N PRO A 104 9.23 21.42 -16.99
CA PRO A 104 9.51 21.16 -18.41
C PRO A 104 10.66 21.99 -19.01
N LEU A 105 10.67 23.30 -18.76
CA LEU A 105 11.71 24.19 -19.28
C LEU A 105 13.10 23.87 -18.70
N ILE A 106 13.18 23.62 -17.40
CA ILE A 106 14.45 23.32 -16.72
C ILE A 106 14.99 21.97 -17.22
N ARG A 107 14.12 20.98 -17.46
CA ARG A 107 14.52 19.69 -18.06
C ARG A 107 15.21 19.91 -19.40
N LYS A 108 14.56 20.65 -20.29
CA LYS A 108 15.07 20.99 -21.61
C LYS A 108 16.43 21.68 -21.53
N GLN A 109 16.58 22.65 -20.63
CA GLN A 109 17.82 23.39 -20.44
C GLN A 109 18.97 22.52 -19.89
N ILE A 110 18.69 21.59 -18.97
CA ILE A 110 19.71 20.66 -18.47
C ILE A 110 20.13 19.69 -19.57
N ILE A 111 19.19 19.14 -20.35
CA ILE A 111 19.49 18.24 -21.46
C ILE A 111 20.33 18.97 -22.51
N LEU A 112 19.98 20.22 -22.84
CA LEU A 112 20.76 21.06 -23.74
C LEU A 112 22.20 21.25 -23.23
N GLY A 113 22.36 21.59 -21.95
CA GLY A 113 23.67 21.73 -21.31
C GLY A 113 24.50 20.44 -21.35
N GLN A 114 23.86 19.28 -21.21
CA GLN A 114 24.51 17.97 -21.33
C GLN A 114 24.97 17.68 -22.76
N SER A 115 24.15 18.03 -23.76
CA SER A 115 24.53 17.92 -25.17
C SER A 115 25.72 18.82 -25.50
N LEU A 116 25.69 20.09 -25.07
CA LEU A 116 26.81 21.02 -25.23
C LEU A 116 28.08 20.50 -24.55
N GLN A 117 27.98 19.97 -23.32
CA GLN A 117 29.13 19.37 -22.65
C GLN A 117 29.72 18.19 -23.44
N LYS A 118 28.86 17.38 -24.08
CA LYS A 118 29.29 16.24 -24.89
C LYS A 118 30.00 16.70 -26.18
N ASP A 119 29.50 17.74 -26.82
CA ASP A 119 30.03 18.27 -28.08
C ASP A 119 31.36 19.01 -27.87
N ILE A 120 31.50 19.79 -26.78
CA ILE A 120 32.75 20.51 -26.46
C ILE A 120 33.84 19.53 -25.95
N GLY A 121 33.46 18.41 -25.33
CA GLY A 121 34.40 17.39 -24.86
C GLY A 121 35.32 17.87 -23.73
N LYS A 122 36.63 17.62 -23.84
CA LYS A 122 37.61 18.11 -22.85
C LYS A 122 37.93 19.59 -23.14
N SER A 123 37.24 20.48 -22.43
CA SER A 123 37.36 21.93 -22.60
C SER A 123 38.25 22.57 -21.53
N LYS A 124 38.83 23.72 -21.87
CA LYS A 124 39.46 24.64 -20.91
C LYS A 124 38.40 25.59 -20.34
N SER A 125 38.72 26.25 -19.23
CA SER A 125 37.85 27.28 -18.63
C SER A 125 37.54 28.44 -19.59
N SER A 126 38.46 28.76 -20.50
CA SER A 126 38.27 29.77 -21.55
C SER A 126 37.13 29.43 -22.51
N ASP A 127 36.94 28.14 -22.81
CA ASP A 127 35.92 27.70 -23.79
C ASP A 127 34.52 27.85 -23.18
N VAL A 128 34.39 27.54 -21.89
CA VAL A 128 33.15 27.75 -21.12
C VAL A 128 32.86 29.24 -20.98
N ALA A 129 33.88 30.06 -20.71
CA ALA A 129 33.72 31.52 -20.64
C ALA A 129 33.24 32.11 -21.97
N GLY A 130 33.80 31.66 -23.11
CA GLY A 130 33.36 32.10 -24.43
C GLY A 130 31.89 31.73 -24.73
N LEU A 131 31.44 30.54 -24.31
CA LEU A 131 30.03 30.16 -24.44
C LEU A 131 29.13 31.04 -23.56
N VAL A 132 29.54 31.34 -22.33
CA VAL A 132 28.80 32.26 -21.46
C VAL A 132 28.73 33.65 -22.10
N ASP A 133 29.82 34.15 -22.68
CA ASP A 133 29.83 35.44 -23.36
C ASP A 133 28.86 35.47 -24.54
N GLN A 134 28.76 34.39 -25.33
CA GLN A 134 27.76 34.27 -26.41
C GLN A 134 26.32 34.34 -25.88
N VAL A 135 26.04 33.65 -24.77
CA VAL A 135 24.73 33.69 -24.11
C VAL A 135 24.39 35.11 -23.65
N LEU A 136 25.35 35.79 -23.02
CA LEU A 136 25.15 37.13 -22.46
C LEU A 136 25.10 38.23 -23.54
N ALA A 137 25.88 38.09 -24.61
CA ALA A 137 25.84 38.97 -25.77
C ALA A 137 24.57 38.78 -26.62
N ARG A 138 23.76 37.75 -26.32
CA ARG A 138 22.58 37.36 -27.09
C ARG A 138 22.91 37.11 -28.56
N ASP A 139 24.02 36.43 -28.81
CA ASP A 139 24.49 36.10 -30.15
C ASP A 139 23.36 35.46 -31.00
N GLU A 140 23.19 35.93 -32.25
CA GLU A 140 22.10 35.46 -33.10
C GLU A 140 22.21 33.96 -33.41
N GLY A 141 23.43 33.46 -33.58
CA GLY A 141 23.70 32.04 -33.79
C GLY A 141 23.27 31.21 -32.58
N TRP A 142 23.64 31.64 -31.37
CA TRP A 142 23.19 31.03 -30.12
C TRP A 142 21.66 31.03 -29.98
N LEU A 143 21.00 32.16 -30.25
CA LEU A 143 19.54 32.28 -30.12
C LEU A 143 18.79 31.37 -31.12
N ASN A 144 19.33 31.17 -32.31
CA ASN A 144 18.76 30.25 -33.30
C ASN A 144 18.98 28.81 -32.87
N PHE A 145 20.23 28.43 -32.53
CA PHE A 145 20.55 27.10 -32.02
C PHE A 145 19.69 26.71 -30.81
N TYR A 146 19.54 27.62 -29.84
CA TYR A 146 18.71 27.39 -28.66
C TYR A 146 17.25 27.15 -29.05
N ARG A 147 16.65 27.98 -29.91
CA ARG A 147 15.25 27.83 -30.33
C ARG A 147 15.01 26.51 -31.07
N ASP A 148 15.88 26.17 -32.01
CA ASP A 148 15.72 24.99 -32.85
C ASP A 148 15.89 23.69 -32.04
N THR A 149 16.74 23.72 -31.01
CA THR A 149 17.05 22.54 -30.21
C THR A 149 16.07 22.34 -29.05
N ILE A 150 15.69 23.40 -28.34
CA ILE A 150 14.97 23.30 -27.06
C ILE A 150 13.61 22.61 -27.20
N ASP A 151 12.92 22.77 -28.33
CA ASP A 151 11.59 22.19 -28.53
C ASP A 151 11.63 20.68 -28.69
N GLY A 152 12.66 20.13 -29.34
CA GLY A 152 12.85 18.69 -29.54
C GLY A 152 13.43 17.92 -28.34
N LEU A 153 13.91 18.61 -27.30
CA LEU A 153 14.46 17.95 -26.13
C LEU A 153 13.33 17.54 -25.17
N GLU A 154 13.10 16.25 -25.01
CA GLU A 154 12.15 15.75 -24.01
C GLU A 154 12.70 14.52 -23.29
N VAL A 155 12.18 14.33 -22.07
CA VAL A 155 12.35 13.09 -21.34
C VAL A 155 11.26 12.12 -21.81
N SER A 156 11.57 10.81 -21.87
CA SER A 156 10.60 9.81 -22.31
C SER A 156 9.29 9.87 -21.51
N SER A 157 8.15 9.68 -22.20
CA SER A 157 6.83 9.61 -21.56
C SER A 157 6.78 8.49 -20.52
N GLU A 158 7.45 7.36 -20.77
CA GLU A 158 7.55 6.25 -19.82
C GLU A 158 8.34 6.64 -18.56
N ALA A 159 9.39 7.45 -18.66
CA ALA A 159 10.10 7.95 -17.48
C ALA A 159 9.22 8.94 -16.68
N LEU A 160 8.50 9.83 -17.36
CA LEU A 160 7.56 10.76 -16.72
C LEU A 160 6.45 10.02 -15.96
N ASP A 161 5.84 9.01 -16.58
CA ASP A 161 4.79 8.21 -15.97
C ASP A 161 5.28 7.39 -14.78
N ARG A 162 6.46 6.78 -14.89
CA ARG A 162 7.09 6.04 -13.78
C ARG A 162 7.35 6.96 -12.59
N VAL A 163 7.89 8.14 -12.82
CA VAL A 163 8.12 9.14 -11.76
C VAL A 163 6.81 9.58 -11.16
N ARG A 164 5.80 9.93 -11.96
CA ARG A 164 4.48 10.34 -11.47
C ARG A 164 3.83 9.29 -10.57
N LYS A 165 3.84 8.01 -10.98
CA LYS A 165 3.29 6.91 -10.18
C LYS A 165 4.04 6.74 -8.86
N ARG A 166 5.38 6.76 -8.90
CA ARG A 166 6.21 6.67 -7.70
C ARG A 166 5.96 7.83 -6.74
N GLU A 167 5.95 9.07 -7.23
CA GLU A 167 5.72 10.26 -6.40
C GLU A 167 4.32 10.25 -5.76
N ALA A 168 3.30 9.75 -6.46
CA ALA A 168 1.96 9.59 -5.88
C ALA A 168 1.98 8.62 -4.68
N THR A 169 2.67 7.48 -4.79
CA THR A 169 2.84 6.55 -3.67
C THR A 169 3.66 7.16 -2.53
N LEU A 170 4.74 7.87 -2.85
CA LEU A 170 5.57 8.53 -1.84
C LEU A 170 4.83 9.67 -1.13
N ALA A 171 3.91 10.36 -1.80
CA ALA A 171 3.06 11.37 -1.17
C ALA A 171 2.12 10.74 -0.12
N THR A 172 1.47 9.62 -0.44
CA THR A 172 0.68 8.85 0.54
C THR A 172 1.54 8.39 1.72
N SER A 173 2.77 7.94 1.44
CA SER A 173 3.73 7.51 2.46
C SER A 173 4.11 8.67 3.40
N ALA A 174 4.37 9.86 2.85
CA ALA A 174 4.69 11.05 3.63
C ALA A 174 3.53 11.49 4.54
N ILE A 175 2.28 11.39 4.07
CA ILE A 175 1.09 11.67 4.91
C ILE A 175 1.03 10.68 6.08
N ALA A 176 1.26 9.40 5.83
CA ALA A 176 1.29 8.37 6.86
C ALA A 176 2.42 8.60 7.88
N GLU A 177 3.62 9.03 7.45
CA GLU A 177 4.72 9.40 8.34
C GLU A 177 4.37 10.59 9.24
N CYS A 178 3.74 11.63 8.68
CA CYS A 178 3.23 12.76 9.48
C CYS A 178 2.16 12.32 10.48
N SER A 179 1.24 11.44 10.07
CA SER A 179 0.20 10.87 10.95
C SER A 179 0.83 10.07 12.08
N PHE A 180 1.79 9.19 11.77
CA PHE A 180 2.56 8.43 12.77
C PHE A 180 3.20 9.34 13.81
N MET A 181 3.93 10.38 13.37
CA MET A 181 4.61 11.29 14.30
C MET A 181 3.62 12.08 15.16
N THR A 182 2.49 12.51 14.58
CA THR A 182 1.44 13.25 15.29
C THR A 182 0.77 12.37 16.34
N ARG A 183 0.43 11.13 15.99
CA ARG A 183 -0.20 10.15 16.90
C ARG A 183 0.75 9.71 18.00
N LEU A 184 2.03 9.52 17.68
CA LEU A 184 3.07 9.24 18.67
C LEU A 184 3.20 10.39 19.68
N TRP A 185 3.14 11.64 19.23
CA TRP A 185 3.14 12.82 20.11
C TRP A 185 1.90 12.89 21.01
N GLN A 186 0.77 12.33 20.55
CA GLN A 186 -0.48 12.23 21.30
C GLN A 186 -0.55 10.98 22.18
N GLU A 187 0.51 10.18 22.26
CA GLU A 187 0.57 8.89 22.95
C GLU A 187 -0.42 7.83 22.41
N ASP A 188 -0.99 8.07 21.23
CA ASP A 188 -1.86 7.14 20.50
C ASP A 188 -1.00 6.17 19.66
N ILE A 189 -0.23 5.34 20.36
CA ILE A 189 0.82 4.48 19.75
C ILE A 189 0.23 3.45 18.79
N GLU A 190 -0.96 2.92 19.10
CA GLU A 190 -1.63 1.93 18.23
C GLU A 190 -2.00 2.54 16.88
N GLU A 191 -2.68 3.70 16.87
CA GLU A 191 -3.04 4.39 15.63
C GLU A 191 -1.80 4.93 14.91
N ALA A 192 -0.76 5.33 15.64
CA ALA A 192 0.52 5.67 15.03
C ALA A 192 1.04 4.48 14.20
N ARG A 193 1.15 3.29 14.81
CA ARG A 193 1.61 2.07 14.10
C ARG A 193 0.73 1.73 12.91
N LYS A 194 -0.60 1.81 13.04
CA LYS A 194 -1.52 1.56 11.93
C LYS A 194 -1.21 2.45 10.73
N ALA A 195 -0.99 3.75 10.95
CA ALA A 195 -0.65 4.69 9.88
C ALA A 195 0.54 4.23 9.03
N LEU A 196 1.64 3.75 9.64
CA LEU A 196 2.78 3.22 8.87
C LEU A 196 2.52 1.81 8.33
N LEU A 197 1.86 0.94 9.09
CA LEU A 197 1.57 -0.44 8.66
C LEU A 197 0.70 -0.46 7.40
N ASP A 198 -0.24 0.47 7.25
CA ASP A 198 -1.16 0.55 6.11
C ASP A 198 -0.47 0.88 4.79
N VAL A 199 0.63 1.63 4.85
CA VAL A 199 1.39 2.02 3.66
C VAL A 199 2.68 1.21 3.46
N LEU A 200 3.08 0.38 4.43
CA LEU A 200 4.43 -0.21 4.45
C LEU A 200 4.78 -1.01 3.20
N ASP A 201 3.85 -1.83 2.70
CA ASP A 201 4.08 -2.71 1.55
C ASP A 201 4.07 -1.93 0.22
N SER A 202 3.12 -1.01 0.04
CA SER A 202 3.09 -0.14 -1.15
C SER A 202 4.29 0.80 -1.19
N THR A 203 4.73 1.29 -0.02
CA THR A 203 5.99 2.04 0.13
C THR A 203 7.18 1.16 -0.25
N ALA A 204 7.23 -0.10 0.17
CA ALA A 204 8.35 -0.99 -0.14
C ALA A 204 8.53 -1.23 -1.65
N ILE A 205 7.43 -1.26 -2.40
CA ILE A 205 7.43 -1.36 -3.87
C ILE A 205 7.98 -0.08 -4.50
N ALA A 206 7.59 1.09 -3.99
CA ALA A 206 8.00 2.39 -4.54
C ALA A 206 9.43 2.81 -4.11
N ASP A 207 9.77 2.59 -2.84
CA ASP A 207 11.07 2.85 -2.22
C ASP A 207 11.30 1.90 -1.01
N ALA A 208 12.03 0.82 -1.27
CA ALA A 208 12.37 -0.17 -0.26
C ALA A 208 13.13 0.41 0.95
N ARG A 209 13.97 1.43 0.75
CA ARG A 209 14.74 2.03 1.85
C ARG A 209 13.83 2.86 2.74
N LEU A 210 12.89 3.63 2.18
CA LEU A 210 11.90 4.36 2.97
C LEU A 210 11.03 3.40 3.80
N ALA A 211 10.60 2.28 3.24
CA ALA A 211 9.90 1.24 4.01
C ALA A 211 10.78 0.60 5.09
N GLY A 212 12.10 0.54 4.88
CA GLY A 212 13.07 0.15 5.91
C GLY A 212 13.13 1.16 7.06
N TRP A 213 13.10 2.46 6.74
CA TRP A 213 13.02 3.55 7.72
C TRP A 213 11.73 3.48 8.55
N TYR A 214 10.59 3.21 7.93
CA TYR A 214 9.33 2.99 8.65
C TYR A 214 9.37 1.73 9.53
N SER A 215 10.05 0.67 9.08
CA SER A 215 10.25 -0.52 9.89
C SER A 215 11.09 -0.23 11.14
N LEU A 216 12.05 0.69 11.07
CA LEU A 216 12.83 1.11 12.24
C LEU A 216 11.93 1.81 13.28
N TRP A 217 11.08 2.74 12.84
CA TRP A 217 10.11 3.42 13.72
C TRP A 217 9.10 2.45 14.35
N LEU A 218 8.53 1.55 13.54
CA LEU A 218 7.64 0.51 14.05
C LEU A 218 8.34 -0.34 15.11
N GLY A 219 9.56 -0.81 14.82
CA GLY A 219 10.36 -1.60 15.78
C GLY A 219 10.59 -0.86 17.10
N MET A 220 10.95 0.44 17.06
CA MET A 220 11.09 1.29 18.23
C MET A 220 9.81 1.32 19.08
N THR A 221 8.66 1.55 18.45
CA THR A 221 7.41 1.62 19.22
C THR A 221 7.08 0.31 19.93
N TYR A 222 7.33 -0.86 19.31
CA TYR A 222 7.11 -2.17 19.95
C TYR A 222 8.11 -2.44 21.06
N ASP A 223 9.39 -2.09 20.85
CA ASP A 223 10.45 -2.28 21.85
C ASP A 223 10.16 -1.47 23.13
N VAL A 224 9.72 -0.22 22.98
CA VAL A 224 9.34 0.64 24.11
C VAL A 224 8.17 0.05 24.92
N GLN A 225 7.23 -0.66 24.28
CA GLN A 225 6.13 -1.35 24.95
C GLN A 225 6.49 -2.76 25.45
N GLY A 226 7.73 -3.22 25.27
CA GLY A 226 8.20 -4.53 25.71
C GLY A 226 7.85 -5.69 24.78
N ASP A 227 7.28 -5.43 23.59
CA ASP A 227 7.03 -6.44 22.55
C ASP A 227 8.32 -6.67 21.74
N THR A 228 9.26 -7.37 22.36
CA THR A 228 10.59 -7.65 21.79
C THR A 228 10.51 -8.48 20.52
N GLU A 229 9.58 -9.44 20.45
CA GLU A 229 9.39 -10.32 19.29
C GLU A 229 9.01 -9.51 18.04
N THR A 230 7.96 -8.67 18.13
CA THR A 230 7.53 -7.84 16.99
C THR A 230 8.55 -6.76 16.67
N ALA A 231 9.19 -6.19 17.69
CA ALA A 231 10.26 -5.22 17.50
C ALA A 231 11.42 -5.82 16.68
N ILE A 232 11.90 -7.02 17.06
CA ILE A 232 12.98 -7.74 16.36
C ILE A 232 12.58 -8.05 14.91
N ALA A 233 11.33 -8.46 14.66
CA ALA A 233 10.85 -8.70 13.30
C ALA A 233 10.93 -7.43 12.43
N HIS A 234 10.50 -6.29 12.95
CA HIS A 234 10.58 -5.00 12.26
C HIS A 234 12.02 -4.52 12.07
N TYR A 235 12.85 -4.68 13.09
CA TYR A 235 14.27 -4.36 13.06
C TYR A 235 15.06 -5.22 12.05
N LYS A 236 14.76 -6.52 11.93
CA LYS A 236 15.32 -7.39 10.87
C LYS A 236 14.96 -6.88 9.48
N ARG A 237 13.71 -6.43 9.28
CA ARG A 237 13.27 -5.80 8.01
C ARG A 237 13.96 -4.46 7.76
N ALA A 238 14.16 -3.64 8.79
CA ALA A 238 14.90 -2.39 8.68
C ALA A 238 16.34 -2.65 8.22
N ARG A 239 17.03 -3.62 8.83
CA ARG A 239 18.39 -4.03 8.42
C ARG A 239 18.46 -4.54 6.98
N SER A 240 17.50 -5.37 6.56
CA SER A 240 17.51 -5.92 5.20
C SER A 240 17.27 -4.86 4.12
N ARG A 241 16.53 -3.80 4.45
CA ARG A 241 16.19 -2.71 3.52
C ARG A 241 17.14 -1.52 3.57
N LEU A 242 17.78 -1.24 4.71
CA LEU A 242 18.66 -0.09 4.91
C LEU A 242 20.15 -0.47 4.88
N SER A 243 20.62 -1.14 5.93
CA SER A 243 22.00 -1.55 6.12
C SER A 243 22.09 -2.62 7.19
N HIS A 244 22.94 -3.64 6.97
CA HIS A 244 23.22 -4.66 7.97
C HIS A 244 23.89 -4.09 9.24
N TRP A 245 24.60 -2.97 9.10
CA TRP A 245 25.29 -2.25 10.19
C TRP A 245 24.39 -1.28 10.96
N LEU A 246 23.07 -1.36 10.75
CA LEU A 246 22.15 -0.53 11.52
C LEU A 246 22.23 -0.95 13.00
N ASN A 247 22.62 0.01 13.84
CA ASN A 247 22.63 -0.13 15.28
C ASN A 247 21.19 -0.10 15.78
N ILE A 248 20.69 -1.27 16.16
CA ILE A 248 19.36 -1.47 16.71
C ILE A 248 19.52 -2.26 18.01
N PRO A 249 18.62 -2.05 19.00
CA PRO A 249 18.54 -2.90 20.16
C PRO A 249 18.40 -4.36 19.70
N PHE A 250 19.31 -5.22 20.13
CA PHE A 250 19.19 -6.65 19.98
C PHE A 250 19.07 -7.25 21.37
N ARG A 251 17.88 -7.73 21.70
CA ARG A 251 17.67 -8.59 22.87
C ARG A 251 17.66 -10.02 22.34
N SER A 252 18.47 -10.90 22.92
CA SER A 252 18.32 -12.34 22.68
C SER A 252 16.92 -12.73 23.13
N ASP A 253 16.24 -13.58 22.34
CA ASP A 253 14.94 -14.14 22.69
C ASP A 253 15.05 -14.81 24.07
N GLY A 254 14.62 -14.08 25.09
CA GLY A 254 14.63 -14.48 26.48
C GLY A 254 13.26 -14.18 27.05
N ASP A 255 12.48 -15.24 27.18
CA ASP A 255 11.30 -15.38 28.03
C ASP A 255 10.11 -14.47 27.75
N LEU A 256 9.30 -14.85 26.76
CA LEU A 256 7.84 -14.66 26.83
C LEU A 256 7.11 -15.92 26.35
N GLN A 257 7.46 -17.09 26.90
CA GLN A 257 6.50 -18.19 26.98
C GLN A 257 5.55 -17.90 28.14
N ALA A 258 4.61 -16.99 27.93
CA ALA A 258 3.40 -16.99 28.74
C ALA A 258 2.66 -18.30 28.42
N THR A 259 2.32 -19.06 29.45
CA THR A 259 1.42 -20.21 29.42
C THR A 259 0.10 -19.82 28.77
N ARG A 260 0.04 -19.97 27.44
CA ARG A 260 -1.16 -19.77 26.63
C ARG A 260 -1.97 -21.05 26.70
N GLY A 261 -3.21 -20.97 27.15
CA GLY A 261 -4.12 -22.11 27.14
C GLY A 261 -4.37 -22.61 25.72
N ASP A 262 -4.67 -23.90 25.59
CA ASP A 262 -4.95 -24.51 24.30
C ASP A 262 -6.21 -23.89 23.65
N PRO A 263 -6.20 -23.64 22.33
CA PRO A 263 -7.39 -23.17 21.62
C PRO A 263 -8.52 -24.19 21.76
N LYS A 264 -9.75 -23.71 21.99
CA LYS A 264 -10.94 -24.55 22.18
C LYS A 264 -11.76 -24.73 20.91
N THR A 265 -11.57 -23.86 19.92
CA THR A 265 -12.27 -23.89 18.64
C THR A 265 -11.29 -23.86 17.47
N LYS A 266 -11.71 -24.34 16.30
CA LYS A 266 -10.91 -24.26 15.08
C LYS A 266 -10.56 -22.83 14.68
N LEU A 267 -11.50 -21.92 14.85
CA LEU A 267 -11.28 -20.50 14.60
C LEU A 267 -10.20 -19.92 15.53
N GLN A 268 -10.23 -20.26 16.82
CA GLN A 268 -9.15 -19.86 17.75
C GLN A 268 -7.80 -20.42 17.29
N GLU A 269 -7.74 -21.71 17.00
CA GLU A 269 -6.51 -22.39 16.55
C GLU A 269 -5.91 -21.67 15.32
N GLN A 270 -6.74 -21.37 14.32
CA GLN A 270 -6.32 -20.70 13.10
C GLN A 270 -5.79 -19.28 13.38
N LEU A 271 -6.56 -18.45 14.10
CA LEU A 271 -6.17 -17.06 14.36
C LEU A 271 -4.90 -16.97 15.22
N LEU A 272 -4.78 -17.83 16.23
CA LEU A 272 -3.61 -17.86 17.11
C LEU A 272 -2.36 -18.37 16.40
N THR A 273 -2.50 -19.38 15.54
CA THR A 273 -1.40 -19.88 14.69
C THR A 273 -0.89 -18.79 13.75
N ILE A 274 -1.81 -18.06 13.09
CA ILE A 274 -1.44 -16.96 12.20
C ILE A 274 -0.79 -15.81 12.98
N ASN A 275 -1.29 -15.49 14.18
CA ASN A 275 -0.69 -14.46 15.03
C ASN A 275 0.72 -14.85 15.52
N HIS A 276 0.97 -16.13 15.78
CA HIS A 276 2.30 -16.64 16.11
C HIS A 276 3.31 -16.43 14.96
N HIS A 277 2.84 -16.43 13.71
CA HIS A 277 3.67 -16.06 12.55
C HIS A 277 3.81 -14.53 12.36
N GLY A 278 3.34 -13.72 13.32
CA GLY A 278 3.56 -12.28 13.41
C GLY A 278 2.57 -11.41 12.63
N ALA A 279 2.74 -10.09 12.78
CA ALA A 279 1.80 -9.07 12.26
C ALA A 279 1.54 -9.13 10.75
N GLN A 280 2.56 -9.49 9.97
CA GLN A 280 2.42 -9.56 8.52
C GLN A 280 1.57 -10.75 8.10
N SER A 281 1.68 -11.89 8.77
CA SER A 281 0.86 -13.06 8.48
C SER A 281 -0.62 -12.77 8.73
N LEU A 282 -0.93 -12.01 9.78
CA LEU A 282 -2.28 -11.52 10.04
C LEU A 282 -2.75 -10.52 8.98
N GLY A 283 -1.89 -9.59 8.55
CA GLY A 283 -2.19 -8.67 7.44
C GLY A 283 -2.46 -9.39 6.12
N ASN A 284 -1.73 -10.47 5.84
CA ASN A 284 -1.93 -11.33 4.67
C ASN A 284 -3.29 -12.06 4.75
N LEU A 285 -3.67 -12.56 5.93
CA LEU A 285 -4.99 -13.16 6.16
C LEU A 285 -6.10 -12.14 5.87
N ILE A 286 -6.02 -10.93 6.45
CA ILE A 286 -6.98 -9.85 6.23
C ILE A 286 -7.12 -9.55 4.73
N THR A 287 -6.00 -9.43 4.01
CA THR A 287 -5.99 -9.17 2.57
C THR A 287 -6.68 -10.28 1.77
N LYS A 288 -6.41 -11.55 2.11
CA LYS A 288 -7.05 -12.70 1.46
C LYS A 288 -8.55 -12.75 1.72
N LEU A 289 -8.98 -12.58 2.98
CA LEU A 289 -10.40 -12.59 3.36
C LEU A 289 -11.17 -11.46 2.66
N ARG A 290 -10.61 -10.25 2.62
CA ARG A 290 -11.17 -9.11 1.86
C ARG A 290 -11.29 -9.41 0.37
N GLY A 291 -10.27 -10.06 -0.19
CA GLY A 291 -10.27 -10.51 -1.57
C GLY A 291 -11.49 -11.37 -1.88
N GLN A 292 -11.80 -12.34 -1.02
CA GLN A 292 -12.96 -13.22 -1.21
C GLN A 292 -14.30 -12.48 -1.04
N ALA A 293 -14.43 -11.64 -0.02
CA ALA A 293 -15.63 -10.81 0.16
C ALA A 293 -15.87 -9.88 -1.05
N LYS A 294 -14.79 -9.32 -1.62
CA LYS A 294 -14.85 -8.49 -2.81
C LYS A 294 -15.31 -9.27 -4.05
N ILE A 295 -14.81 -10.50 -4.24
CA ILE A 295 -15.24 -11.36 -5.35
C ILE A 295 -16.73 -11.68 -5.22
N LEU A 296 -17.20 -12.04 -4.03
CA LEU A 296 -18.61 -12.37 -3.80
C LEU A 296 -19.56 -11.16 -3.98
N ARG A 297 -19.05 -9.94 -3.77
CA ARG A 297 -19.77 -8.68 -4.06
C ARG A 297 -19.83 -8.35 -5.55
N ASP A 298 -18.88 -8.82 -6.36
CA ASP A 298 -18.73 -8.42 -7.76
C ASP A 298 -19.79 -9.10 -8.65
N GLN A 299 -20.80 -8.33 -9.06
CA GLN A 299 -21.84 -8.83 -9.97
C GLN A 299 -21.29 -9.35 -11.30
N GLY A 300 -20.13 -8.85 -11.75
CA GLY A 300 -19.46 -9.28 -12.98
C GLY A 300 -18.68 -10.59 -12.87
N ALA A 301 -18.42 -11.11 -11.67
CA ALA A 301 -17.76 -12.41 -11.47
C ALA A 301 -18.68 -13.56 -11.92
N SER A 302 -18.15 -14.75 -12.23
CA SER A 302 -18.96 -15.93 -12.59
C SER A 302 -19.53 -16.66 -11.35
N SER A 303 -20.50 -17.57 -11.54
CA SER A 303 -21.00 -18.42 -10.43
C SER A 303 -19.87 -19.22 -9.78
N ASN A 304 -19.02 -19.84 -10.61
CA ASN A 304 -17.84 -20.58 -10.17
C ASN A 304 -16.87 -19.72 -9.34
N GLN A 305 -16.71 -18.43 -9.68
CA GLN A 305 -15.89 -17.51 -8.88
C GLN A 305 -16.54 -17.17 -7.54
N HIS A 306 -17.87 -17.01 -7.47
CA HIS A 306 -18.58 -16.80 -6.22
C HIS A 306 -18.52 -18.03 -5.30
N GLU A 307 -18.72 -19.22 -5.85
CA GLU A 307 -18.62 -20.49 -5.12
C GLU A 307 -17.21 -20.68 -4.55
N GLU A 308 -16.17 -20.49 -5.36
CA GLU A 308 -14.78 -20.61 -4.89
C GLU A 308 -14.44 -19.55 -3.84
N ALA A 309 -14.91 -18.32 -4.00
CA ALA A 309 -14.68 -17.27 -3.00
C ALA A 309 -15.28 -17.63 -1.63
N LEU A 310 -16.50 -18.18 -1.63
CA LEU A 310 -17.15 -18.60 -0.39
C LEU A 310 -16.44 -19.82 0.23
N ARG A 311 -16.03 -20.81 -0.58
CA ARG A 311 -15.23 -21.97 -0.14
C ARG A 311 -13.93 -21.51 0.51
N MET A 312 -13.16 -20.67 -0.19
CA MET A 312 -11.89 -20.11 0.30
C MET A 312 -12.06 -19.33 1.60
N PHE A 313 -13.16 -18.59 1.76
CA PHE A 313 -13.39 -17.83 2.99
C PHE A 313 -13.55 -18.76 4.20
N GLY A 314 -14.33 -19.83 4.09
CA GLY A 314 -14.47 -20.85 5.16
C GLY A 314 -13.14 -21.52 5.51
N GLU A 315 -12.33 -21.84 4.50
CA GLU A 315 -10.98 -22.40 4.68
C GLU A 315 -10.05 -21.41 5.41
N LEU A 316 -10.08 -20.13 5.06
CA LEU A 316 -9.27 -19.10 5.71
C LEU A 316 -9.66 -18.88 7.18
N MET A 317 -10.91 -19.14 7.55
CA MET A 317 -11.38 -19.14 8.94
C MET A 317 -10.90 -20.35 9.75
N GLY A 318 -10.37 -21.40 9.08
CA GLY A 318 -9.87 -22.62 9.71
C GLY A 318 -10.82 -23.81 9.65
N PHE A 319 -11.94 -23.72 8.91
CA PHE A 319 -12.88 -24.82 8.71
C PHE A 319 -12.52 -25.66 7.49
N SER A 320 -12.99 -26.90 7.45
CA SER A 320 -12.96 -27.71 6.23
C SER A 320 -13.99 -27.17 5.25
N ALA A 321 -13.57 -26.69 4.07
CA ALA A 321 -14.47 -26.11 3.08
C ALA A 321 -14.27 -26.72 1.69
N SER A 322 -15.34 -27.24 1.10
CA SER A 322 -15.33 -27.97 -0.17
C SER A 322 -16.44 -27.49 -1.12
N ARG A 323 -16.37 -27.96 -2.38
CA ARG A 323 -17.40 -27.76 -3.42
C ARG A 323 -17.88 -29.10 -3.97
N PRO A 324 -18.77 -29.81 -3.23
CA PRO A 324 -19.19 -31.17 -3.58
C PRO A 324 -19.68 -31.35 -5.02
N ASP A 325 -20.54 -30.45 -5.53
CA ASP A 325 -21.04 -30.56 -6.91
C ASP A 325 -19.90 -30.56 -7.94
N ASN A 326 -18.88 -29.73 -7.73
CA ASN A 326 -17.71 -29.65 -8.62
C ASN A 326 -16.69 -30.78 -8.39
N GLU A 327 -16.57 -31.29 -7.17
CA GLU A 327 -15.56 -32.29 -6.79
C GLU A 327 -16.01 -33.74 -7.06
N VAL A 328 -17.27 -34.06 -6.78
CA VAL A 328 -17.84 -35.42 -6.87
C VAL A 328 -19.10 -35.50 -7.74
N GLY A 329 -19.59 -34.39 -8.28
CA GLY A 329 -20.78 -34.35 -9.13
C GLY A 329 -22.09 -34.52 -8.37
N ALA A 330 -22.07 -34.33 -7.05
CA ALA A 330 -23.24 -34.45 -6.18
C ALA A 330 -23.06 -33.61 -4.90
N GLY A 331 -24.19 -33.18 -4.32
CA GLY A 331 -24.21 -32.37 -3.09
C GLY A 331 -24.28 -30.87 -3.35
N PRO A 332 -24.21 -30.03 -2.30
CA PRO A 332 -24.33 -28.58 -2.42
C PRO A 332 -23.17 -27.95 -3.20
N ASP A 333 -23.37 -26.72 -3.68
CA ASP A 333 -22.35 -25.97 -4.42
C ASP A 333 -21.13 -25.64 -3.54
N VAL A 334 -21.35 -25.28 -2.27
CA VAL A 334 -20.30 -25.03 -1.27
C VAL A 334 -20.72 -25.64 0.06
N MET A 335 -19.77 -26.18 0.82
CA MET A 335 -20.02 -26.67 2.17
C MET A 335 -18.89 -26.26 3.11
N TRP A 336 -19.25 -25.78 4.30
CA TRP A 336 -18.32 -25.57 5.41
C TRP A 336 -18.58 -26.60 6.52
N LEU A 337 -17.52 -27.16 7.07
CA LEU A 337 -17.55 -28.27 8.01
C LEU A 337 -16.53 -28.05 9.13
N ASP A 338 -16.96 -28.28 10.37
CA ASP A 338 -16.06 -28.35 11.53
C ASP A 338 -16.04 -29.77 12.08
N GLU A 339 -14.91 -30.45 11.89
CA GLU A 339 -14.70 -31.83 12.32
C GLU A 339 -14.74 -32.02 13.83
N HIS A 340 -14.50 -30.96 14.62
CA HIS A 340 -14.50 -31.05 16.08
C HIS A 340 -15.91 -31.00 16.65
N THR A 341 -16.71 -30.03 16.19
CA THR A 341 -18.10 -29.89 16.63
C THR A 341 -19.06 -30.77 15.84
N LYS A 342 -18.58 -31.39 14.76
CA LYS A 342 -19.36 -32.14 13.78
C LYS A 342 -20.51 -31.32 13.22
N TYR A 343 -20.34 -30.01 13.08
CA TYR A 343 -21.35 -29.10 12.54
C TYR A 343 -21.03 -28.75 11.09
N MET A 344 -22.04 -28.60 10.24
CA MET A 344 -21.87 -28.21 8.84
C MET A 344 -22.88 -27.16 8.37
N ILE A 345 -22.45 -26.35 7.40
CA ILE A 345 -23.28 -25.38 6.68
C ILE A 345 -23.17 -25.67 5.18
N PRO A 346 -24.22 -26.21 4.56
CA PRO A 346 -24.32 -26.33 3.11
C PRO A 346 -24.91 -25.05 2.48
N PHE A 347 -24.33 -24.63 1.37
CA PHE A 347 -24.75 -23.47 0.59
C PHE A 347 -25.12 -23.88 -0.84
N GLU A 348 -26.28 -23.42 -1.29
CA GLU A 348 -26.75 -23.51 -2.67
C GLU A 348 -26.65 -22.12 -3.31
N MET A 349 -25.80 -21.96 -4.32
CA MET A 349 -25.43 -20.67 -4.89
C MET A 349 -26.33 -20.32 -6.09
N LYS A 350 -27.29 -19.42 -5.88
CA LYS A 350 -28.16 -18.84 -6.94
C LYS A 350 -27.85 -17.36 -7.21
N THR A 351 -26.58 -17.00 -7.10
CA THR A 351 -26.09 -15.61 -7.19
C THR A 351 -26.28 -14.91 -8.55
N LYS A 352 -26.62 -15.67 -9.60
CA LYS A 352 -26.81 -15.16 -10.98
C LYS A 352 -28.25 -15.09 -11.44
N LYS A 353 -29.21 -15.27 -10.53
CA LYS A 353 -30.61 -15.00 -10.83
C LYS A 353 -30.88 -13.49 -10.96
N ASP A 354 -31.95 -13.14 -11.66
CA ASP A 354 -32.46 -11.78 -11.71
C ASP A 354 -32.95 -11.32 -10.33
N ALA A 355 -32.94 -10.01 -10.08
CA ALA A 355 -33.49 -9.40 -8.87
C ALA A 355 -34.75 -8.58 -9.24
N PRO A 356 -35.94 -8.89 -8.69
CA PRO A 356 -36.22 -9.95 -7.71
C PRO A 356 -36.18 -11.36 -8.34
N ALA A 357 -35.65 -12.32 -7.59
CA ALA A 357 -35.57 -13.71 -8.05
C ALA A 357 -36.90 -14.44 -7.89
N ASN A 358 -37.13 -15.40 -8.79
CA ASN A 358 -38.14 -16.45 -8.57
C ASN A 358 -37.44 -17.80 -8.32
N TYR A 359 -37.64 -18.35 -7.13
CA TYR A 359 -37.13 -19.66 -6.72
C TYR A 359 -38.17 -20.73 -7.03
N LYS A 360 -37.90 -21.51 -8.07
CA LYS A 360 -38.84 -22.45 -8.69
C LYS A 360 -38.75 -23.82 -8.04
N LYS A 361 -39.68 -24.70 -8.45
CA LYS A 361 -39.74 -26.09 -8.00
C LYS A 361 -38.43 -26.84 -8.25
N GLU A 362 -37.73 -26.56 -9.34
CA GLU A 362 -36.44 -27.18 -9.66
C GLU A 362 -35.36 -26.81 -8.65
N ASP A 363 -35.29 -25.54 -8.22
CA ASP A 363 -34.32 -25.08 -7.22
C ASP A 363 -34.56 -25.74 -5.86
N VAL A 364 -35.83 -25.82 -5.45
CA VAL A 364 -36.22 -26.47 -4.18
C VAL A 364 -35.97 -27.98 -4.24
N GLY A 365 -36.26 -28.61 -5.38
CA GLY A 365 -35.99 -30.03 -5.60
C GLY A 365 -34.49 -30.34 -5.51
N GLN A 366 -33.64 -29.49 -6.07
CA GLN A 366 -32.18 -29.61 -5.97
C GLN A 366 -31.72 -29.57 -4.50
N VAL A 367 -32.21 -28.59 -3.73
CA VAL A 367 -31.87 -28.48 -2.30
C VAL A 367 -32.34 -29.71 -1.50
N HIS A 368 -33.51 -30.28 -1.80
CA HIS A 368 -33.95 -31.53 -1.16
C HIS A 368 -33.04 -32.72 -1.47
N ASN A 369 -32.55 -32.83 -2.70
CA ASN A 369 -31.55 -33.84 -3.04
C ASN A 369 -30.27 -33.63 -2.24
N HIS A 370 -29.81 -32.38 -2.10
CA HIS A 370 -28.64 -32.05 -1.29
C HIS A 370 -28.85 -32.40 0.19
N GLN A 371 -30.04 -32.14 0.75
CA GLN A 371 -30.39 -32.53 2.12
C GLN A 371 -30.31 -34.04 2.35
N GLN A 372 -30.74 -34.86 1.39
CA GLN A 372 -30.62 -36.31 1.49
C GLN A 372 -29.17 -36.77 1.34
N TRP A 373 -28.45 -36.25 0.34
CA TRP A 373 -27.04 -36.55 0.13
C TRP A 373 -26.19 -36.24 1.37
N LEU A 374 -26.43 -35.11 2.03
CA LEU A 374 -25.74 -34.74 3.27
C LEU A 374 -25.99 -35.74 4.41
N LYS A 375 -27.18 -36.32 4.51
CA LYS A 375 -27.50 -37.35 5.52
C LYS A 375 -26.81 -38.67 5.22
N ASP A 376 -26.67 -39.01 3.94
CA ASP A 376 -26.07 -40.27 3.50
C ASP A 376 -24.54 -40.23 3.63
N GLU A 377 -23.90 -39.13 3.23
CA GLU A 377 -22.43 -38.98 3.24
C GLU A 377 -21.88 -38.50 4.60
N TYR A 378 -22.64 -37.71 5.35
CA TYR A 378 -22.21 -37.12 6.63
C TYR A 378 -23.18 -37.45 7.79
N PRO A 379 -23.43 -38.74 8.08
CA PRO A 379 -24.47 -39.17 9.04
C PRO A 379 -24.19 -38.73 10.49
N GLU A 380 -22.92 -38.51 10.84
CA GLU A 380 -22.51 -38.07 12.18
C GLU A 380 -22.48 -36.54 12.32
N HIS A 381 -22.74 -35.80 11.24
CA HIS A 381 -22.65 -34.34 11.24
C HIS A 381 -24.02 -33.68 11.38
N LYS A 382 -24.10 -32.68 12.25
CA LYS A 382 -25.28 -31.86 12.45
C LYS A 382 -25.40 -30.81 11.35
N CYS A 383 -26.53 -30.82 10.66
CA CYS A 383 -26.94 -29.81 9.68
C CYS A 383 -28.35 -29.31 10.03
N GLU A 384 -28.48 -28.02 10.32
CA GLU A 384 -29.78 -27.40 10.66
C GLU A 384 -30.57 -26.98 9.41
N GLY A 385 -29.94 -26.91 8.24
CA GLY A 385 -30.61 -26.60 6.98
C GLY A 385 -29.66 -26.19 5.87
N VAL A 386 -30.22 -25.88 4.70
CA VAL A 386 -29.47 -25.43 3.52
C VAL A 386 -29.73 -23.94 3.27
N LEU A 387 -28.65 -23.20 3.07
CA LEU A 387 -28.69 -21.77 2.76
C LEU A 387 -28.64 -21.56 1.25
N ILE A 388 -29.74 -21.09 0.65
CA ILE A 388 -29.73 -20.62 -0.73
C ILE A 388 -29.16 -19.20 -0.75
N VAL A 389 -28.01 -18.98 -1.37
CA VAL A 389 -27.36 -17.67 -1.48
C VAL A 389 -27.68 -17.06 -2.84
N GLY A 390 -28.46 -15.98 -2.85
CA GLY A 390 -28.91 -15.34 -4.09
C GLY A 390 -29.54 -13.97 -3.87
N PRO A 391 -30.10 -13.33 -4.91
CA PRO A 391 -30.81 -12.07 -4.74
C PRO A 391 -32.15 -12.26 -4.00
N PRO A 392 -32.72 -11.20 -3.40
CA PRO A 392 -34.03 -11.24 -2.77
C PRO A 392 -35.11 -11.62 -3.78
N GLY A 393 -36.16 -12.30 -3.33
CA GLY A 393 -37.17 -12.82 -4.24
C GLY A 393 -38.30 -13.58 -3.57
N THR A 394 -39.11 -14.25 -4.41
CA THR A 394 -40.23 -15.11 -4.00
C THR A 394 -39.98 -16.57 -4.35
N CYS A 395 -40.68 -17.47 -3.69
CA CYS A 395 -40.71 -18.90 -4.03
C CYS A 395 -42.02 -19.22 -4.76
N SER A 396 -41.94 -19.94 -5.88
CA SER A 396 -43.12 -20.25 -6.69
C SER A 396 -44.16 -21.06 -5.90
N LYS A 397 -45.45 -20.79 -6.12
CA LYS A 397 -46.56 -21.51 -5.49
C LYS A 397 -46.53 -23.03 -5.69
N ASP A 398 -45.97 -23.52 -6.78
CA ASP A 398 -45.84 -24.94 -7.10
C ASP A 398 -44.60 -25.62 -6.47
N ALA A 399 -43.70 -24.84 -5.86
CA ALA A 399 -42.61 -25.34 -5.04
C ALA A 399 -43.08 -25.65 -3.60
N SER A 400 -42.42 -26.60 -2.94
CA SER A 400 -42.76 -27.04 -1.57
C SER A 400 -41.52 -27.13 -0.69
N PRO A 401 -40.89 -25.99 -0.34
CA PRO A 401 -39.68 -26.00 0.49
C PRO A 401 -39.95 -26.51 1.91
N SER A 402 -38.99 -27.24 2.49
CA SER A 402 -39.03 -27.63 3.90
C SER A 402 -38.75 -26.45 4.82
N ASP A 403 -38.94 -26.66 6.14
CA ASP A 403 -38.63 -25.67 7.17
C ASP A 403 -37.11 -25.43 7.31
N ASP A 404 -36.29 -26.31 6.73
CA ASP A 404 -34.82 -26.30 6.79
C ASP A 404 -34.17 -25.69 5.53
N ILE A 405 -34.92 -24.90 4.75
CA ILE A 405 -34.41 -24.18 3.57
C ILE A 405 -34.56 -22.68 3.79
N PHE A 406 -33.45 -21.96 3.72
CA PHE A 406 -33.40 -20.52 4.00
C PHE A 406 -32.86 -19.77 2.79
N LEU A 407 -33.43 -18.61 2.49
CA LEU A 407 -32.86 -17.66 1.54
C LEU A 407 -31.92 -16.71 2.29
N VAL A 408 -30.71 -16.55 1.76
CA VAL A 408 -29.70 -15.61 2.26
C VAL A 408 -29.33 -14.69 1.12
N GLU A 409 -29.54 -13.39 1.30
CA GLU A 409 -29.10 -12.43 0.29
C GLU A 409 -27.58 -12.40 0.19
N THR A 410 -27.03 -12.37 -1.03
CA THR A 410 -25.57 -12.27 -1.24
C THR A 410 -24.96 -11.08 -0.48
N ALA A 411 -25.69 -9.97 -0.35
CA ALA A 411 -25.25 -8.81 0.41
C ALA A 411 -25.11 -9.08 1.91
N VAL A 412 -25.98 -9.91 2.50
CA VAL A 412 -25.97 -10.25 3.93
C VAL A 412 -24.74 -11.08 4.27
N ILE A 413 -24.41 -12.08 3.44
CA ILE A 413 -23.21 -12.89 3.66
C ILE A 413 -21.93 -12.07 3.48
N VAL A 414 -21.87 -11.21 2.44
CA VAL A 414 -20.73 -10.28 2.23
C VAL A 414 -20.57 -9.35 3.44
N HIS A 415 -21.67 -8.80 3.96
CA HIS A 415 -21.62 -7.94 5.14
C HIS A 415 -21.05 -8.69 6.34
N ARG A 416 -21.52 -9.92 6.60
CA ARG A 416 -21.02 -10.76 7.68
C ARG A 416 -19.53 -11.09 7.52
N MET A 417 -19.06 -11.35 6.29
CA MET A 417 -17.65 -11.54 5.99
C MET A 417 -16.82 -10.28 6.29
N GLU A 418 -17.32 -9.09 5.95
CA GLU A 418 -16.63 -7.83 6.23
C GLU A 418 -16.58 -7.51 7.73
N GLU A 419 -17.65 -7.79 8.48
CA GLU A 419 -17.65 -7.70 9.94
C GLU A 419 -16.58 -8.60 10.56
N PHE A 420 -16.48 -9.85 10.10
CA PHE A 420 -15.45 -10.79 10.55
C PHE A 420 -14.04 -10.25 10.29
N VAL A 421 -13.78 -9.72 9.09
CA VAL A 421 -12.50 -9.11 8.74
C VAL A 421 -12.18 -7.92 9.64
N ALA A 422 -13.16 -7.04 9.89
CA ALA A 422 -12.98 -5.85 10.72
C ALA A 422 -12.55 -6.23 12.15
N LYS A 423 -13.13 -7.29 12.73
CA LYS A 423 -12.74 -7.79 14.06
C LYS A 423 -11.27 -8.21 14.14
N ILE A 424 -10.73 -8.81 13.08
CA ILE A 424 -9.31 -9.18 13.02
C ILE A 424 -8.45 -7.91 12.83
N GLU A 425 -8.89 -7.00 11.98
CA GLU A 425 -8.18 -5.75 11.69
C GLU A 425 -8.09 -4.81 12.89
N ASP A 426 -9.10 -4.80 13.76
CA ASP A 426 -9.11 -4.01 15.01
C ASP A 426 -7.93 -4.34 15.94
N THR A 427 -7.30 -5.51 15.75
CA THR A 427 -6.12 -5.94 16.50
C THR A 427 -4.79 -5.44 15.89
N ARG A 428 -4.82 -4.84 14.70
CA ARG A 428 -3.62 -4.37 14.01
C ARG A 428 -2.98 -3.21 14.77
N GLY A 429 -1.65 -3.22 14.87
CA GLY A 429 -0.89 -2.22 15.62
C GLY A 429 -0.76 -2.49 17.12
N ARG A 430 -1.53 -3.43 17.68
CA ARG A 430 -1.37 -3.89 19.07
C ARG A 430 -0.15 -4.79 19.23
N THR A 431 0.34 -4.93 20.47
CA THR A 431 1.43 -5.85 20.81
C THR A 431 1.04 -7.32 20.58
N VAL A 432 2.01 -8.25 20.54
CA VAL A 432 1.75 -9.71 20.43
C VAL A 432 0.78 -10.19 21.50
N ILE A 433 0.94 -9.75 22.75
CA ILE A 433 0.11 -10.21 23.87
C ILE A 433 -1.32 -9.66 23.77
N GLU A 434 -1.46 -8.37 23.46
CA GLU A 434 -2.78 -7.75 23.26
C GLU A 434 -3.52 -8.35 22.07
N ARG A 435 -2.82 -8.61 20.95
CA ARG A 435 -3.37 -9.32 19.80
C ARG A 435 -3.78 -10.73 20.14
N TRP A 436 -2.91 -11.48 20.81
CA TRP A 436 -3.21 -12.84 21.23
C TRP A 436 -4.49 -12.86 22.10
N THR A 437 -4.58 -11.95 23.07
CA THR A 437 -5.74 -11.85 23.97
C THR A 437 -7.02 -11.52 23.20
N ALA A 438 -6.97 -10.53 22.31
CA ALA A 438 -8.12 -10.12 21.51
C ALA A 438 -8.57 -11.22 20.53
N LEU A 439 -7.63 -11.84 19.81
CA LEU A 439 -7.91 -12.91 18.85
C LEU A 439 -8.39 -14.20 19.54
N ASN A 440 -7.84 -14.53 20.70
CA ASN A 440 -8.28 -15.68 21.49
C ASN A 440 -9.73 -15.49 21.96
N ALA A 441 -10.06 -14.30 22.48
CA ALA A 441 -11.42 -13.97 22.88
C ALA A 441 -12.37 -14.00 21.68
N PHE A 442 -12.02 -13.31 20.59
CA PHE A 442 -12.82 -13.26 19.36
C PHE A 442 -13.07 -14.64 18.76
N GLY A 443 -12.03 -15.47 18.61
CA GLY A 443 -12.17 -16.79 18.02
C GLY A 443 -13.03 -17.76 18.85
N GLY A 444 -13.21 -17.48 20.15
CA GLY A 444 -14.03 -18.28 21.06
C GLY A 444 -15.48 -17.83 21.17
N LEU A 445 -15.85 -16.74 20.49
CA LEU A 445 -17.22 -16.23 20.49
C LEU A 445 -18.16 -17.18 19.70
N PRO A 446 -19.29 -17.61 20.29
CA PRO A 446 -20.22 -18.57 19.66
C PRO A 446 -20.76 -18.10 18.30
N GLU A 447 -21.03 -16.80 18.15
CA GLU A 447 -21.61 -16.23 16.92
C GLU A 447 -20.67 -16.29 15.70
N TRP A 448 -19.39 -16.60 15.91
CA TRP A 448 -18.39 -16.77 14.85
C TRP A 448 -18.01 -18.24 14.60
N GLN A 449 -18.60 -19.18 15.34
CA GLN A 449 -18.56 -20.62 15.02
C GLN A 449 -19.61 -20.95 13.95
N LEU A 450 -19.52 -22.14 13.32
CA LEU A 450 -20.43 -22.50 12.23
C LEU A 450 -21.92 -22.45 12.62
N ASP A 451 -22.29 -22.90 13.82
CA ASP A 451 -23.69 -22.80 14.29
C ASP A 451 -24.12 -21.34 14.49
N GLY A 452 -23.21 -20.49 14.96
CA GLY A 452 -23.41 -19.04 15.04
C GLY A 452 -23.59 -18.37 13.68
N TRP A 453 -22.74 -18.71 12.71
CA TRP A 453 -22.88 -18.25 11.31
C TRP A 453 -24.22 -18.68 10.72
N PHE A 454 -24.60 -19.94 10.89
CA PHE A 454 -25.89 -20.44 10.42
C PHE A 454 -27.05 -19.64 11.03
N LYS A 455 -27.07 -19.45 12.36
CA LYS A 455 -28.11 -18.66 13.04
C LYS A 455 -28.21 -17.24 12.51
N VAL A 456 -27.08 -16.57 12.24
CA VAL A 456 -27.09 -15.19 11.72
C VAL A 456 -27.58 -15.13 10.27
N LEU A 457 -27.25 -16.12 9.44
CA LEU A 457 -27.62 -16.13 8.02
C LEU A 457 -29.04 -16.67 7.76
N ALA A 458 -29.48 -17.68 8.52
CA ALA A 458 -30.75 -18.40 8.35
C ALA A 458 -31.98 -17.62 8.88
N GLN A 459 -32.15 -16.37 8.45
CA GLN A 459 -33.21 -15.48 8.95
C GLN A 459 -34.50 -15.52 8.13
N ALA A 460 -34.44 -15.94 6.87
CA ALA A 460 -35.60 -15.96 5.97
C ALA A 460 -35.89 -17.38 5.47
N PRO A 461 -36.79 -18.13 6.15
CA PRO A 461 -37.25 -19.43 5.67
C PRO A 461 -37.87 -19.29 4.28
N LEU A 462 -37.41 -20.07 3.30
CA LEU A 462 -37.88 -19.96 1.91
C LEU A 462 -39.39 -20.24 1.80
N LYS A 463 -39.92 -21.09 2.68
CA LYS A 463 -41.34 -21.40 2.81
C LYS A 463 -42.21 -20.19 3.12
N ALA A 464 -41.68 -19.21 3.85
CA ALA A 464 -42.39 -17.95 4.15
C ALA A 464 -42.47 -17.02 2.94
N LEU A 465 -41.66 -17.26 1.89
CA LEU A 465 -41.60 -16.46 0.67
C LEU A 465 -42.45 -17.04 -0.47
N ARG A 466 -43.24 -18.08 -0.20
CA ARG A 466 -44.08 -18.76 -1.20
C ARG A 466 -45.27 -17.90 -1.60
N THR A 467 -45.40 -17.57 -2.89
CA THR A 467 -46.47 -16.71 -3.44
C THR A 467 -47.25 -17.41 -4.53
#